data_AF-A0A392RTY3-F1
#
_entry.id   AF-A0A392RTY3-F1
#
_cell.length_a   1.000
_cell.length_b   1.000
_cell.length_c   1.000
_cell.angle_alpha   90.00
_cell.angle_beta   90.00
_cell.angle_gamma   90.00
#
_symmetry.space_group_name_H-M   'P 1'
#
loop_
_entity.id
_entity.type
_entity.pdbx_description
1 polymer ?
#
loop_
_entity_poly.entity_id
_entity_poly.type
_entity_poly.pdbx_seq_one_letter_code
_entity_poly.pdbx_strand_id
1 'polypeptide(L)'
;MSSIKEGSIPLAFYKEEVPEGSPNYQIPLLVRARMANFDVHRILVDQGSSCDVMYSGLFKILQLTQENLVPYVGSDLQGFNGSTTKPWGYMDL
;
A
#
# COMPACT_ATOMS: atom_id res chain seq x y z
N MET A 1 8.07 -39.39 6.24
CA MET A 1 7.92 -38.42 5.13
C MET A 1 7.45 -37.11 5.74
N SER A 2 8.32 -36.12 5.85
CA SER A 2 7.95 -34.78 6.35
C SER A 2 7.26 -34.01 5.23
N SER A 3 5.99 -33.62 5.43
CA SER A 3 5.34 -32.61 4.59
C SER A 3 6.20 -31.36 4.59
N ILE A 4 6.68 -30.97 3.40
CA ILE A 4 7.24 -29.64 3.18
C ILE A 4 6.05 -28.70 3.35
N LYS A 5 6.01 -27.95 4.46
CA LYS A 5 5.17 -26.76 4.53
C LYS A 5 5.71 -25.84 3.44
N GLU A 6 4.91 -25.61 2.40
CA GLU A 6 5.09 -24.51 1.48
C GLU A 6 5.14 -23.23 2.33
N GLY A 7 6.36 -22.81 2.64
CA GLY A 7 6.60 -21.55 3.32
C GLY A 7 6.17 -20.47 2.35
N SER A 8 5.14 -19.70 2.73
CA SER A 8 4.79 -18.46 2.04
C SER A 8 6.06 -17.63 1.89
N ILE A 9 6.46 -17.39 0.64
CA ILE A 9 7.65 -16.57 0.34
C ILE A 9 7.34 -15.18 0.87
N PRO A 10 8.12 -14.66 1.85
CA PRO A 10 7.91 -13.31 2.34
C PRO A 10 8.12 -12.34 1.18
N LEU A 11 7.24 -11.36 1.07
CA LEU A 11 7.39 -10.29 0.10
C LEU A 11 8.66 -9.50 0.45
N ALA A 12 9.69 -9.61 -0.39
CA ALA A 12 11.00 -9.03 -0.19
C ALA A 12 11.54 -8.48 -1.52
N PHE A 13 12.50 -7.57 -1.43
CA PHE A 13 13.20 -7.09 -2.63
C PHE A 13 13.97 -8.20 -3.31
N TYR A 14 14.04 -8.12 -4.64
CA TYR A 14 15.04 -8.85 -5.39
C TYR A 14 16.43 -8.32 -5.02
N LYS A 15 17.43 -9.20 -4.99
CA LYS A 15 18.80 -8.83 -4.61
C LYS A 15 19.37 -7.74 -5.52
N GLU A 16 18.92 -7.71 -6.77
CA GLU A 16 19.30 -6.76 -7.82
C GLU A 16 18.67 -5.37 -7.64
N GLU A 17 17.59 -5.24 -6.85
CA GLU A 17 16.90 -3.98 -6.57
C GLU A 17 17.44 -3.28 -5.30
N VAL A 18 18.33 -3.94 -4.56
CA VAL A 18 19.00 -3.40 -3.38
C VAL A 18 20.27 -2.65 -3.83
N PRO A 19 20.38 -1.32 -3.61
CA PRO A 19 21.62 -0.59 -3.89
C PRO A 19 22.80 -1.20 -3.14
N GLU A 20 23.92 -1.44 -3.83
CA GLU A 20 25.12 -2.03 -3.22
C GLU A 20 25.54 -1.25 -1.97
N GLY A 21 25.62 -1.94 -0.82
CA GLY A 21 26.06 -1.36 0.44
C GLY A 21 24.96 -0.74 1.32
N SER A 22 23.69 -0.76 0.90
CA SER A 22 22.58 -0.28 1.74
C SER A 22 22.11 -1.36 2.73
N PRO A 23 21.92 -1.05 4.03
CA PRO A 23 21.23 -1.95 4.95
C PRO A 23 19.78 -2.11 4.45
N ASN A 24 19.35 -3.35 4.18
CA ASN A 24 18.02 -3.69 3.64
C ASN A 24 16.82 -3.00 4.35
N TYR A 25 17.02 -2.52 5.58
CA TYR A 25 15.99 -1.88 6.40
C TYR A 25 15.60 -0.46 5.96
N GLN A 26 16.38 0.21 5.10
CA GLN A 26 16.08 1.58 4.66
C GLN A 26 15.29 1.66 3.35
N ILE A 27 15.09 0.55 2.66
CA ILE A 27 14.41 0.56 1.36
C ILE A 27 12.92 0.26 1.59
N PRO A 28 12.01 1.19 1.26
CA PRO A 28 10.58 0.95 1.38
C PRO A 28 10.12 -0.09 0.36
N LEU A 29 9.55 -1.21 0.80
CA LEU A 29 9.05 -2.26 -0.10
C LEU A 29 7.95 -1.71 -1.00
N LEU A 30 8.24 -1.67 -2.30
CA LEU A 30 7.31 -1.20 -3.32
C LEU A 30 6.82 -2.38 -4.14
N VAL A 31 5.51 -2.54 -4.23
CA VAL A 31 4.89 -3.57 -5.06
C VAL A 31 4.12 -2.98 -6.23
N ARG A 32 3.87 -3.85 -7.20
CA ARG A 32 2.99 -3.59 -8.34
C ARG A 32 1.71 -4.39 -8.17
N ALA A 33 0.57 -3.76 -8.42
CA ALA A 33 -0.72 -4.44 -8.44
C ALA A 33 -1.62 -3.83 -9.52
N ARG A 34 -2.60 -4.61 -9.97
CA ARG A 34 -3.65 -4.11 -10.85
C ARG A 34 -4.79 -3.58 -9.98
N MET A 35 -5.17 -2.32 -10.18
CA MET A 35 -6.24 -1.64 -9.43
C MET A 35 -7.10 -0.83 -10.40
N ALA A 36 -8.43 -0.91 -10.29
CA ALA A 36 -9.35 -0.17 -11.17
C ALA A 36 -9.03 -0.32 -12.67
N ASN A 37 -8.56 -1.49 -13.11
CA ASN A 37 -8.08 -1.80 -14.47
C ASN A 37 -6.73 -1.17 -14.89
N PHE A 38 -6.01 -0.48 -14.00
CA PHE A 38 -4.69 0.08 -14.24
C PHE A 38 -3.57 -0.74 -13.57
N ASP A 39 -2.39 -0.76 -14.18
CA ASP A 39 -1.18 -1.30 -13.55
C ASP A 39 -0.53 -0.21 -12.67
N VAL A 40 -0.68 -0.36 -11.35
CA VAL A 40 -0.12 0.55 -10.35
C VAL A 40 1.25 0.03 -9.93
N HIS A 41 2.31 0.82 -10.14
CA HIS A 41 3.69 0.35 -10.05
C HIS A 41 4.40 0.66 -8.72
N ARG A 42 3.84 1.54 -7.89
CA ARG A 42 4.51 2.09 -6.69
C ARG A 42 3.55 2.08 -5.52
N ILE A 43 3.26 0.90 -4.99
CA ILE A 43 2.48 0.72 -3.76
C ILE A 43 3.44 0.45 -2.62
N LEU A 44 3.44 1.34 -1.61
CA LEU A 44 4.26 1.19 -0.42
C LEU A 44 3.65 0.14 0.51
N VAL A 45 4.43 -0.87 0.88
CA VAL A 45 4.05 -1.85 1.91
C VAL A 45 4.56 -1.37 3.26
N ASP A 46 3.63 -0.92 4.10
CA ASP A 46 3.90 -0.51 5.48
C ASP A 46 3.21 -1.47 6.45
N GLN A 47 4.01 -2.34 7.08
CA GLN A 47 3.51 -3.32 8.08
C GLN A 47 3.06 -2.65 9.39
N GLY A 48 3.43 -1.39 9.62
CA GLY A 48 2.96 -0.60 10.75
C GLY A 48 1.61 0.08 10.51
N SER A 49 1.12 0.10 9.26
CA SER A 49 -0.18 0.68 8.94
C SER A 49 -1.33 -0.22 9.39
N SER A 50 -2.40 0.39 9.90
CA SER A 50 -3.61 -0.32 10.29
C SER A 50 -4.60 -0.54 9.14
N CYS A 51 -4.42 0.16 8.02
CA CYS A 51 -5.25 0.06 6.83
C CYS A 51 -4.48 0.43 5.56
N ASP A 52 -5.03 0.03 4.41
CA ASP A 52 -4.54 0.48 3.11
C ASP A 52 -5.04 1.90 2.82
N VAL A 53 -4.14 2.77 2.38
CA VAL A 53 -4.46 4.19 2.12
C VAL A 53 -4.10 4.53 0.68
N MET A 54 -5.10 5.02 -0.06
CA MET A 54 -4.90 5.60 -1.40
C MET A 54 -4.82 7.12 -1.32
N TYR A 55 -3.77 7.70 -1.90
CA TYR A 55 -3.69 9.14 -2.07
C TYR A 55 -4.70 9.65 -3.09
N SER A 56 -5.31 10.80 -2.79
CA SER A 56 -6.29 11.45 -3.67
C SER A 56 -5.77 11.76 -5.09
N GLY A 57 -4.44 11.95 -5.24
CA GLY A 57 -3.81 12.08 -6.55
C GLY A 57 -3.91 10.81 -7.39
N LEU A 58 -3.64 9.64 -6.80
CA LEU A 58 -3.78 8.35 -7.47
C LEU A 58 -5.24 8.06 -7.80
N PHE A 59 -6.15 8.33 -6.86
CA PHE A 59 -7.60 8.20 -7.06
C PHE A 59 -8.09 8.91 -8.33
N LYS A 60 -7.62 10.15 -8.55
CA LYS A 60 -7.93 10.92 -9.77
C LYS A 60 -7.29 10.34 -11.03
N ILE A 61 -6.06 9.83 -10.94
CA ILE A 61 -5.36 9.19 -12.08
C ILE A 61 -6.09 7.92 -12.52
N LEU A 62 -6.61 7.16 -11.56
CA LEU A 62 -7.46 5.98 -11.79
C LEU A 62 -8.85 6.32 -12.33
N GLN A 63 -9.15 7.61 -12.55
CA GLN A 63 -10.44 8.11 -13.06
C GLN A 63 -11.63 7.76 -12.16
N LEU A 64 -11.38 7.60 -10.85
CA LEU A 64 -12.41 7.39 -9.85
C LEU A 64 -13.02 8.73 -9.42
N THR A 65 -14.30 8.71 -9.07
CA THR A 65 -15.07 9.87 -8.62
C THR A 65 -15.60 9.65 -7.21
N GLN A 66 -15.96 10.72 -6.51
CA GLN A 66 -16.51 10.62 -5.15
C GLN A 66 -17.81 9.79 -5.10
N GLU A 67 -18.53 9.64 -6.22
CA GLU A 67 -19.69 8.74 -6.29
C GLU A 67 -19.30 7.25 -6.15
N ASN A 68 -18.04 6.89 -6.42
CA ASN A 68 -17.54 5.54 -6.20
C ASN A 68 -17.19 5.27 -4.73
N LEU A 69 -17.12 6.31 -3.89
CA LEU A 69 -16.74 6.17 -2.48
C LEU A 69 -17.95 5.90 -1.60
N VAL A 70 -17.78 4.98 -0.66
CA VAL A 70 -18.66 4.88 0.51
C VAL A 70 -18.26 5.97 1.50
N PRO A 71 -19.21 6.79 2.00
CA PRO A 71 -18.91 7.84 2.97
C PRO A 71 -18.23 7.28 4.21
N TYR A 72 -17.11 7.87 4.60
CA TYR A 72 -16.39 7.47 5.80
C TYR A 72 -16.97 8.14 7.04
N VAL A 73 -17.46 7.32 7.97
CA VAL A 73 -17.98 7.76 9.28
C VAL A 73 -17.13 7.10 10.36
N GLY A 74 -15.96 7.66 10.62
CA GLY A 74 -15.01 7.16 11.60
C GLY A 74 -14.01 8.22 12.04
N SER A 75 -13.00 7.80 12.82
CA SER A 75 -11.93 8.67 13.30
C SER A 75 -10.99 9.07 12.17
N ASP A 76 -10.39 10.26 12.30
CA ASP A 76 -9.35 10.71 11.36
C ASP A 76 -8.15 9.76 11.37
N LEU A 77 -7.46 9.68 10.24
CA LEU A 77 -6.18 8.97 10.14
C LEU A 77 -5.10 9.83 10.77
N GLN A 78 -4.28 9.26 11.64
CA GLN A 78 -3.14 9.93 12.27
C GLN A 78 -1.83 9.47 11.60
N GLY A 79 -1.06 10.44 11.08
CA GLY A 79 0.27 10.20 10.54
C GLY A 79 1.36 10.18 11.62
N PHE A 80 2.56 9.73 11.26
CA PHE A 80 3.71 9.61 12.17
C PHE A 80 4.13 10.92 12.87
N ASN A 81 3.86 12.07 12.25
CA ASN A 81 4.11 13.38 12.83
C ASN A 81 2.99 13.88 13.77
N GLY A 82 2.01 13.03 14.08
CA GLY A 82 0.83 13.36 14.89
C GLY A 82 -0.25 14.15 14.14
N SER A 83 -0.01 14.54 12.89
CA SER A 83 -1.03 15.21 12.07
C SER A 83 -2.19 14.27 11.76
N THR A 84 -3.40 14.81 11.71
CA THR A 84 -4.61 14.05 11.37
C THR A 84 -5.15 14.47 10.01
N THR A 85 -5.81 13.55 9.32
CA THR A 85 -6.51 13.81 8.06
C THR A 85 -7.79 12.99 7.99
N LYS A 86 -8.87 13.64 7.57
CA LYS A 86 -10.15 12.98 7.34
C LYS A 86 -10.17 12.32 5.95
N PRO A 87 -10.42 11.00 5.87
CA PRO A 87 -10.62 10.32 4.58
C PRO A 87 -11.81 10.89 3.82
N TRP A 88 -11.75 10.88 2.49
CA TRP A 88 -12.91 11.20 1.65
C TRP A 88 -13.98 10.11 1.72
N GLY A 89 -13.56 8.85 1.91
CA GLY A 89 -14.39 7.66 1.88
C GLY A 89 -13.53 6.41 1.82
N TYR A 90 -14.17 5.27 1.62
CA TYR A 90 -13.53 3.99 1.33
C TYR A 90 -14.22 3.29 0.16
N MET A 91 -13.54 2.33 -0.45
CA MET A 91 -14.05 1.53 -1.57
C MET A 91 -13.22 0.25 -1.69
N ASP A 92 -13.80 -0.77 -2.32
CA ASP A 92 -13.09 -2.00 -2.67
C ASP A 92 -12.68 -1.96 -4.15
N LEU A 93 -11.41 -2.25 -4.44
CA LEU A 93 -10.79 -2.17 -5.78
C LEU A 93 -10.16 -3.48 -6.23
#